data_AF-A0A0G1R1K8-F1
#
_entry.id   AF-A0A0G1R1K8-F1
#
_cell.length_a   1.000
_cell.length_b   1.000
_cell.length_c   1.000
_cell.angle_alpha   90.00
_cell.angle_beta   90.00
_cell.angle_gamma   90.00
#
_symmetry.space_group_name_H-M   'P 1'
#
loop_
_entity.id
_entity.type
_entity.pdbx_description
1 polymer ?
#
loop_
_entity_poly.entity_id
_entity_poly.type
_entity_poly.pdbx_seq_one_letter_code
_entity_poly.pdbx_strand_id
1 'polypeptide(L)'
;MQLNTKSFALATATTMGIMYVLCVLVVAVAPDFALQLLGWVAHIVNVEKFTENMALTAGGIVVGLVEVVVYAFVASWILAELYNRFSRA
;
A
#
# COMPACT_ATOMS: atom_id res chain seq x y z
N MET A 1 -18.51 -16.30 11.25
CA MET A 1 -18.54 -16.12 9.77
C MET A 1 -17.18 -16.53 9.22
N GLN A 2 -17.10 -17.24 8.09
CA GLN A 2 -15.83 -17.61 7.46
C GLN A 2 -15.54 -16.71 6.26
N LEU A 3 -14.37 -16.10 6.21
CA LEU A 3 -13.91 -15.34 5.06
C LEU A 3 -13.40 -16.29 3.97
N ASN A 4 -13.78 -16.04 2.72
CA ASN A 4 -13.08 -16.64 1.58
C ASN A 4 -11.73 -15.94 1.42
N THR A 5 -10.67 -16.56 1.93
CA THR A 5 -9.31 -16.00 2.00
C THR A 5 -8.82 -15.47 0.65
N LYS A 6 -9.02 -16.23 -0.43
CA LYS A 6 -8.56 -15.85 -1.78
C LYS A 6 -9.33 -14.66 -2.33
N SER A 7 -10.66 -14.70 -2.26
CA SER A 7 -11.50 -13.61 -2.77
C SER A 7 -11.28 -12.32 -1.98
N PHE A 8 -11.12 -12.42 -0.65
CA PHE A 8 -10.80 -11.28 0.20
C PHE A 8 -9.43 -10.69 -0.12
N ALA A 9 -8.43 -11.55 -0.32
CA ALA A 9 -7.08 -11.11 -0.65
C ALA A 9 -7.02 -10.42 -2.02
N LEU A 10 -7.69 -10.99 -3.03
CA LEU A 10 -7.81 -10.36 -4.36
C LEU A 10 -8.53 -9.01 -4.29
N ALA A 11 -9.67 -8.94 -3.60
CA ALA A 11 -10.40 -7.68 -3.44
C ALA A 11 -9.55 -6.60 -2.77
N THR A 12 -8.81 -6.96 -1.72
CA THR A 12 -7.92 -6.04 -1.02
C THR A 12 -6.78 -5.58 -1.93
N ALA A 13 -6.13 -6.50 -2.64
CA ALA A 13 -5.04 -6.21 -3.54
C ALA A 13 -5.47 -5.28 -4.70
N THR A 14 -6.62 -5.54 -5.32
CA THR A 14 -7.19 -4.67 -6.37
C THR A 14 -7.51 -3.28 -5.82
N THR A 15 -8.15 -3.21 -4.65
CA THR A 15 -8.49 -1.92 -4.02
C THR A 15 -7.23 -1.11 -3.70
N MET A 16 -6.19 -1.76 -3.15
CA MET A 16 -4.91 -1.13 -2.86
C MET A 16 -4.16 -0.70 -4.13
N GLY A 17 -4.26 -1.47 -5.21
CA GLY A 17 -3.73 -1.06 -6.52
C GLY A 17 -4.40 0.20 -7.07
N ILE A 18 -5.72 0.32 -6.94
CA ILE A 18 -6.45 1.54 -7.33
C ILE A 18 -6.02 2.71 -6.44
N MET A 19 -5.93 2.49 -5.12
CA MET A 19 -5.50 3.51 -4.17
C MET A 19 -4.06 3.98 -4.47
N TYR A 20 -3.17 3.07 -4.86
CA TYR A 20 -1.81 3.41 -5.26
C TYR A 20 -1.78 4.40 -6.44
N VAL A 21 -2.63 4.19 -7.46
CA VAL A 21 -2.72 5.13 -8.59
C VAL A 21 -3.14 6.52 -8.12
N LEU A 22 -4.09 6.62 -7.18
CA LEU A 22 -4.46 7.89 -6.57
C LEU A 22 -3.29 8.52 -5.80
N CYS A 23 -2.50 7.73 -5.07
CA CYS A 23 -1.31 8.21 -4.39
C CYS A 23 -0.28 8.79 -5.38
N VAL A 24 -0.08 8.15 -6.54
CA VAL A 24 0.82 8.67 -7.59
C VAL A 24 0.36 10.04 -8.09
N LEU A 25 -0.95 10.24 -8.27
CA LEU A 25 -1.50 11.54 -8.67
C LEU A 25 -1.26 12.61 -7.60
N VAL A 26 -1.40 12.28 -6.31
CA VAL A 26 -1.12 13.21 -5.21
C VAL A 26 0.36 13.60 -5.21
N VAL A 27 1.29 12.65 -5.36
CA VAL A 27 2.73 12.93 -5.43
C VAL A 27 3.06 13.84 -6.62
N ALA A 28 2.38 13.66 -7.75
CA ALA A 28 2.60 14.47 -8.95
C ALA A 28 2.19 15.95 -8.78
N VAL A 29 1.22 16.24 -7.91
CA VAL A 29 0.69 17.59 -7.69
C VAL A 29 1.29 18.25 -6.43
N ALA A 30 1.51 17.47 -5.36
CA ALA A 30 1.93 17.95 -4.06
C ALA A 30 2.94 16.99 -3.40
N PRO A 31 4.19 16.91 -3.90
CA PRO A 31 5.20 15.95 -3.45
C PRO A 31 5.59 16.13 -1.97
N ASP A 32 5.75 17.38 -1.50
CA ASP A 32 6.13 17.66 -0.10
C ASP A 32 5.05 17.20 0.88
N PHE A 33 3.78 17.41 0.53
CA PHE A 33 2.65 16.95 1.33
C PHE A 33 2.57 15.41 1.34
N ALA A 34 2.80 14.76 0.19
CA ALA A 34 2.83 13.31 0.10
C ALA A 34 3.93 12.69 0.98
N LEU A 35 5.11 13.31 1.03
CA LEU A 35 6.20 12.89 1.92
C LEU A 35 5.86 13.04 3.40
N GLN A 36 5.20 14.13 3.80
CA GLN A 36 4.72 14.31 5.17
C GLN A 36 3.69 13.24 5.56
N LEU A 37 2.72 12.98 4.67
CA LEU A 37 1.70 11.95 4.89
C LEU A 37 2.34 10.57 5.05
N LEU A 38 3.29 10.22 4.18
CA LEU A 38 4.07 8.98 4.30
C LEU A 38 4.83 8.94 5.62
N GLY A 39 5.43 10.05 6.04
CA GLY A 39 6.14 10.16 7.32
C GLY A 39 5.27 9.80 8.52
N TRP A 40 4.02 10.26 8.56
CA TRP A 40 3.09 9.95 9.64
C TRP A 40 2.71 8.46 9.67
N VAL A 41 2.46 7.85 8.51
CA VAL A 41 2.05 6.44 8.42
C VAL A 41 3.22 5.49 8.68
N ALA A 42 4.39 5.80 8.11
CA ALA A 42 5.59 4.97 8.19
C ALA A 42 6.49 5.30 9.39
N HIS A 43 6.06 6.22 10.27
CA HIS A 43 6.83 6.70 11.42
C HIS A 43 8.23 7.25 11.03
N ILE A 44 8.35 7.87 9.86
CA ILE A 44 9.60 8.47 9.38
C ILE A 44 9.69 9.89 9.92
N VAL A 45 10.67 10.14 10.80
CA VAL A 45 10.83 11.43 11.48
C VAL A 45 11.65 12.47 10.71
N ASN A 46 12.36 12.07 9.65
CA ASN A 46 13.27 12.93 8.88
C ASN A 46 12.96 12.85 7.38
N VAL A 47 11.71 13.11 6.99
CA VAL A 47 11.25 13.04 5.59
C VAL A 47 11.99 14.02 4.66
N GLU A 48 12.51 15.10 5.23
CA GLU A 48 13.29 16.15 4.55
C GLU A 48 14.57 15.59 3.89
N LYS A 49 15.15 14.50 4.41
CA LYS A 49 16.34 13.88 3.81
C LYS A 49 16.09 13.21 2.47
N PHE A 50 14.82 13.09 2.09
CA PHE A 50 14.37 12.36 0.91
C PHE A 50 13.89 13.29 -0.22
N THR A 51 13.84 14.61 0.01
CA THR A 51 13.33 15.58 -0.99
C THR A 51 14.32 15.85 -2.12
N GLU A 52 15.62 15.65 -1.90
CA GLU A 52 16.63 15.83 -2.93
C GLU A 52 16.63 14.62 -3.88
N ASN A 53 16.19 14.84 -5.13
CA ASN A 53 16.24 13.91 -6.27
C ASN A 53 15.13 12.83 -6.35
N MET A 54 14.01 12.97 -5.64
CA MET A 54 12.84 12.10 -5.88
C MET A 54 12.10 12.49 -7.16
N ALA A 55 12.44 11.84 -8.27
CA ALA A 55 11.69 11.94 -9.51
C ALA A 55 10.66 10.80 -9.62
N LEU A 56 9.43 11.14 -10.00
CA LEU A 56 8.45 10.14 -10.46
C LEU A 56 8.96 9.53 -11.77
N THR A 57 9.45 8.29 -11.69
CA THR A 57 9.86 7.52 -12.87
C THR A 57 8.78 6.51 -13.23
N ALA A 58 8.56 6.30 -14.53
CA ALA A 58 7.62 5.28 -15.00
C ALA A 58 7.98 3.88 -14.45
N GLY A 59 9.27 3.56 -14.38
CA GLY A 59 9.76 2.32 -13.77
C GLY A 59 9.43 2.21 -12.29
N GLY A 60 9.68 3.27 -11.51
CA GLY A 60 9.34 3.30 -10.08
C GLY A 60 7.84 3.18 -9.81
N ILE A 61 6.99 3.77 -10.66
CA ILE A 61 5.54 3.65 -10.56
C ILE A 61 5.08 2.20 -10.78
N VAL A 62 5.61 1.53 -11.81
CA VAL A 62 5.23 0.14 -12.12
C VAL A 62 5.72 -0.81 -11.03
N VAL A 63 6.98 -0.67 -10.59
CA VAL A 63 7.54 -1.49 -9.51
C VAL A 63 6.76 -1.29 -8.21
N GLY A 64 6.48 -0.04 -7.83
CA GLY A 64 5.69 0.27 -6.64
C GLY A 64 4.26 -0.25 -6.70
N LEU A 65 3.62 -0.22 -7.87
CA LEU A 65 2.29 -0.81 -8.05
C LEU A 65 2.31 -2.33 -7.81
N VAL A 66 3.28 -3.03 -8.40
CA VAL A 66 3.44 -4.48 -8.21
C VAL A 66 3.69 -4.78 -6.73
N GLU A 67 4.57 -4.03 -6.08
CA GLU A 67 4.90 -4.18 -4.67
C GLU A 67 3.67 -4.00 -3.78
N VAL A 68 2.90 -2.92 -3.94
CA VAL A 68 1.68 -2.67 -3.15
C VAL A 68 0.64 -3.78 -3.36
N VAL A 69 0.41 -4.23 -4.60
CA VAL A 69 -0.55 -5.30 -4.89
C VAL A 69 -0.14 -6.61 -4.23
N VAL A 70 1.14 -6.98 -4.34
CA VAL A 70 1.65 -8.23 -3.74
C VAL A 70 1.59 -8.17 -2.22
N TYR A 71 2.03 -7.07 -1.60
CA TYR A 71 2.00 -6.91 -0.14
C TYR A 71 0.57 -6.90 0.39
N ALA A 72 -0.34 -6.17 -0.26
CA ALA A 72 -1.74 -6.16 0.13
C ALA A 72 -2.37 -7.55 0.03
N PHE A 73 -2.11 -8.29 -1.04
CA PHE A 73 -2.60 -9.66 -1.21
C PHE A 73 -2.10 -10.59 -0.11
N VAL A 74 -0.79 -10.62 0.14
CA VAL A 74 -0.17 -11.52 1.12
C VAL A 74 -0.62 -11.17 2.54
N ALA A 75 -0.59 -9.89 2.91
CA ALA A 75 -1.00 -9.45 4.24
C ALA A 75 -2.48 -9.76 4.52
N SER A 76 -3.38 -9.45 3.58
CA SER A 76 -4.81 -9.71 3.74
C SER A 76 -5.16 -11.21 3.71
N TRP A 77 -4.42 -12.02 2.94
CA TRP A 77 -4.53 -13.48 3.01
C TRP A 77 -4.21 -13.96 4.42
N ILE A 78 -3.05 -13.59 4.96
CA ILE A 78 -2.61 -14.01 6.30
C ILE A 78 -3.64 -13.59 7.34
N LEU A 79 -4.13 -12.34 7.28
CA LEU A 79 -5.15 -11.84 8.19
C LEU A 79 -6.47 -12.61 8.07
N ALA A 80 -6.94 -12.92 6.87
CA ALA A 80 -8.17 -13.69 6.67
C ALA A 80 -8.03 -15.13 7.20
N GLU A 81 -6.86 -15.75 7.03
CA GLU A 81 -6.56 -17.07 7.60
C GLU A 81 -6.55 -17.03 9.13
N LEU A 82 -5.87 -16.05 9.73
CA LEU A 82 -5.85 -15.86 11.18
C LEU A 82 -7.25 -15.59 11.73
N TYR A 83 -8.04 -14.73 11.06
CA TYR A 83 -9.42 -14.48 11.42
C TYR A 83 -10.25 -15.77 11.39
N ASN A 84 -10.14 -16.57 10.34
CA ASN A 84 -10.85 -17.84 10.22
C ASN A 84 -10.44 -18.86 11.30
N ARG A 85 -9.20 -18.81 11.79
CA ARG A 85 -8.72 -19.67 12.88
C ARG A 85 -9.23 -19.22 14.23
N PHE A 86 -9.10 -17.94 14.55
CA PHE A 86 -9.44 -17.42 15.88
C PHE A 86 -10.93 -17.16 16.07
N SER A 87 -11.70 -16.91 15.00
CA SER A 87 -13.16 -16.73 15.07
C SER A 87 -13.95 -18.04 15.21
N ARG A 88 -13.27 -19.19 15.18
CA ARG A 88 -13.85 -20.52 15.41
C ARG A 88 -13.52 -21.09 16.79
N ALA A 89 -12.74 -20.38 17.60
CA ALA A 89 -12.54 -20.69 19.03
C ALA A 89 -13.75 -20.23 19.84
#